data_AF-A0A6A4AID1-F1
#
_entry.id   AF-A0A6A4AID1-F1
#
_cell.length_a   1.000
_cell.length_b   1.000
_cell.length_c   1.000
_cell.angle_alpha   90.00
_cell.angle_beta   90.00
_cell.angle_gamma   90.00
#
_symmetry.space_group_name_H-M   'P 1'
#
loop_
_entity.id
_entity.type
_entity.pdbx_description
1 polymer ?
#
loop_
_entity_poly.entity_id
_entity_poly.type
_entity_poly.pdbx_seq_one_letter_code
_entity_poly.pdbx_strand_id
1 'polypeptide(L)'
;MPIGREEKRKLPGLPFQYEYGGGEDYYVRECYKEYYPLVELFVLTEESCLTVTGTTGIGKSVFYAYFFEEFWKAHSDDWIVVAASYDKNGAATQFAVFEDGVETTRVTYADEDTLLTVLSGLQHQLGKLAEDQDGTSE
;
A
#
# COMPACT_ATOMS: atom_id res chain seq x y z
N MET A 1 -27.54 -10.36 17.77
CA MET A 1 -27.12 -9.62 16.57
C MET A 1 -26.77 -10.65 15.52
N PRO A 2 -27.32 -10.60 14.29
CA PRO A 2 -26.86 -11.53 13.27
C PRO A 2 -25.42 -11.14 12.93
N ILE A 3 -24.51 -12.11 13.10
CA ILE A 3 -23.11 -12.00 12.72
C ILE A 3 -23.12 -11.92 11.20
N GLY A 4 -22.86 -10.72 10.65
CA GLY A 4 -22.61 -10.54 9.23
C GLY A 4 -21.58 -11.58 8.79
N ARG A 5 -21.78 -12.20 7.62
CA ARG A 5 -20.89 -13.26 7.11
C ARG A 5 -19.44 -12.78 7.21
N GLU A 6 -18.66 -13.40 8.08
CA GLU A 6 -17.24 -13.11 8.24
C GLU A 6 -16.54 -13.38 6.90
N GLU A 7 -16.14 -12.31 6.23
CA GLU A 7 -15.39 -12.39 4.99
C GLU A 7 -13.91 -12.53 5.35
N LYS A 8 -13.35 -13.69 5.02
CA LYS A 8 -11.94 -14.02 5.25
C LYS A 8 -11.15 -13.83 3.96
N ARG A 9 -10.03 -13.14 4.03
CA ARG A 9 -9.15 -12.87 2.88
C ARG A 9 -7.71 -13.22 3.21
N LYS A 10 -6.94 -13.61 2.20
CA LYS A 10 -5.50 -13.84 2.33
C LYS A 10 -4.80 -12.52 2.57
N LEU A 11 -3.83 -12.54 3.48
CA LEU A 11 -2.99 -11.37 3.71
C LEU A 11 -2.15 -11.11 2.44
N PRO A 12 -2.17 -9.90 1.86
CA PRO A 12 -1.29 -9.55 0.77
C PRO A 12 0.17 -9.59 1.24
N GLY A 13 1.10 -9.87 0.32
CA GLY A 13 2.54 -9.95 0.60
C GLY A 13 3.20 -8.60 0.84
N LEU A 14 2.64 -7.82 1.78
CA LEU A 14 3.08 -6.51 2.25
C LEU A 14 4.22 -6.65 3.27
N PRO A 15 5.11 -5.65 3.36
CA PRO A 15 6.30 -5.69 4.21
C PRO A 15 5.96 -5.37 5.67
N PHE A 16 5.16 -6.21 6.35
CA PHE A 16 4.83 -6.00 7.76
C PHE A 16 6.07 -6.15 8.64
N GLN A 17 6.28 -5.19 9.55
CA GLN A 17 7.40 -5.24 10.49
C GLN A 17 7.35 -6.49 11.39
N TYR A 18 6.13 -6.90 11.77
CA TYR A 18 5.87 -8.07 12.58
C TYR A 18 4.94 -9.01 11.83
N GLU A 19 5.18 -10.31 11.95
CA GLU A 19 4.28 -11.32 11.42
C GLU A 19 2.87 -11.14 11.99
N TYR A 20 1.87 -11.28 11.12
CA TYR A 20 0.49 -11.19 11.53
C TYR A 20 0.10 -12.44 12.32
N GLY A 21 -0.17 -12.27 13.62
CA GLY A 21 -0.50 -13.38 14.52
C GLY A 21 -1.81 -14.11 14.21
N GLY A 22 -2.62 -13.63 13.25
CA GLY A 22 -3.85 -14.30 12.80
C GLY A 22 -3.63 -15.38 11.73
N GLY A 23 -2.38 -15.63 11.32
CA GLY A 23 -2.02 -16.61 10.29
C GLY A 23 -1.98 -15.99 8.89
N GLU A 24 -2.26 -16.80 7.86
CA GLU A 24 -2.22 -16.36 6.45
C GLU A 24 -3.41 -15.50 6.02
N ASP A 25 -4.45 -15.44 6.85
CA ASP A 25 -5.73 -14.83 6.51
C ASP A 25 -6.16 -13.80 7.55
N TYR A 26 -6.84 -12.74 7.11
CA TYR A 26 -7.46 -11.76 7.98
C TYR A 26 -8.98 -11.67 7.75
N TYR A 27 -9.66 -11.11 8.75
CA TYR A 27 -11.11 -10.90 8.72
C TYR A 27 -11.43 -9.46 8.30
N VAL A 28 -12.21 -9.33 7.24
CA VAL A 28 -12.74 -8.04 6.77
C VAL A 28 -13.82 -7.58 7.74
N ARG A 29 -13.72 -6.34 8.20
CA ARG A 29 -14.74 -5.72 9.05
C ARG A 29 -15.75 -4.97 8.20
N GLU A 30 -17.00 -4.92 8.65
CA GLU A 30 -18.09 -4.22 7.94
C GLU A 30 -17.72 -2.75 7.68
N CYS A 31 -17.10 -2.07 8.66
CA CYS A 31 -16.67 -0.68 8.51
C CYS A 31 -15.57 -0.46 7.46
N TYR A 32 -14.83 -1.48 7.03
CA TYR A 32 -13.80 -1.31 6.00
C TYR A 32 -14.41 -0.91 4.67
N LYS A 33 -15.61 -1.44 4.35
CA LYS A 33 -16.35 -1.10 3.13
C LYS A 33 -16.85 0.34 3.15
N GLU A 34 -17.09 0.90 4.33
CA GLU A 34 -17.48 2.29 4.52
C GLU A 34 -16.27 3.24 4.44
N TYR A 35 -15.12 2.83 4.99
CA TYR A 35 -13.92 3.67 5.03
C TYR A 35 -13.12 3.68 3.73
N TYR A 36 -13.10 2.56 2.99
CA TYR A 36 -12.35 2.46 1.74
C TYR A 36 -12.61 3.61 0.76
N PRO A 37 -13.85 3.93 0.35
CA PRO A 37 -14.09 4.99 -0.63
C PRO A 37 -13.66 6.37 -0.12
N LEU A 38 -13.65 6.60 1.19
CA LEU A 38 -13.17 7.85 1.78
C LEU A 38 -11.65 7.98 1.66
N VAL A 39 -10.92 6.90 1.97
CA VAL A 39 -9.46 6.84 1.86
C VAL A 39 -9.02 6.89 0.40
N GLU A 40 -9.71 6.14 -0.47
CA GLU A 40 -9.44 6.13 -1.91
C GLU A 40 -9.62 7.52 -2.52
N LEU A 41 -10.75 8.19 -2.25
CA LEU A 41 -10.99 9.55 -2.73
C LEU A 41 -9.89 10.51 -2.26
N PHE A 42 -9.48 10.41 -0.98
CA PHE A 42 -8.41 11.22 -0.43
C PHE A 42 -7.08 10.98 -1.17
N VAL A 43 -6.69 9.72 -1.39
CA VAL A 43 -5.46 9.36 -2.11
C VAL A 43 -5.47 9.85 -3.56
N LEU A 44 -6.62 9.81 -4.23
CA LEU A 44 -6.74 10.20 -5.64
C LEU A 44 -6.83 11.72 -5.86
N THR A 45 -7.27 12.48 -4.86
CA THR A 45 -7.62 13.91 -5.04
C THR A 45 -6.84 14.89 -4.17
N GLU A 46 -6.24 14.44 -3.07
CA GLU A 46 -5.51 15.31 -2.15
C GLU A 46 -4.00 15.09 -2.24
N GLU A 47 -3.21 16.16 -2.31
CA GLU A 47 -1.73 16.11 -2.29
C GLU A 47 -1.14 15.85 -0.88
N SER A 48 -1.96 15.38 0.06
CA SER A 48 -1.60 15.38 1.49
C SER A 48 -1.45 13.97 2.09
N CYS A 49 -0.84 13.92 3.27
CA CYS A 49 -0.57 12.68 4.00
C CYS A 49 -1.78 12.26 4.84
N LEU A 50 -2.30 11.03 4.62
CA LEU A 50 -3.30 10.42 5.49
C LEU A 50 -2.64 9.59 6.60
N THR A 51 -2.98 9.90 7.86
CA THR A 51 -2.51 9.10 9.01
C THR A 51 -3.65 8.33 9.66
N VAL A 52 -3.56 6.99 9.67
CA VAL A 52 -4.50 6.11 10.38
C VAL A 52 -4.04 5.93 11.83
N THR A 53 -4.82 6.41 12.80
CA THR A 53 -4.51 6.31 14.23
C THR A 53 -5.52 5.44 14.97
N GLY A 54 -5.21 5.07 16.22
CA GLY A 54 -6.09 4.28 17.06
C GLY A 54 -5.32 3.43 18.06
N THR A 55 -6.05 2.77 18.96
CA THR A 55 -5.47 1.92 20.01
C THR A 55 -4.68 0.74 19.42
N THR A 56 -3.70 0.25 20.18
CA THR A 56 -2.96 -0.97 19.83
C THR A 56 -3.93 -2.15 19.71
N GLY A 57 -3.72 -3.00 18.71
CA GLY A 57 -4.57 -4.18 18.48
C GLY A 57 -5.91 -3.90 17.79
N ILE A 58 -6.26 -2.65 17.49
CA ILE A 58 -7.53 -2.33 16.82
C ILE A 58 -7.59 -2.82 15.37
N GLY A 59 -6.45 -3.20 14.78
CA GLY A 59 -6.38 -3.77 13.42
C GLY A 59 -5.90 -2.80 12.34
N LYS A 60 -5.18 -1.72 12.68
CA LYS A 60 -4.66 -0.73 11.69
C LYS A 60 -3.88 -1.37 10.54
N SER A 61 -2.99 -2.31 10.83
CA SER A 61 -2.20 -3.03 9.81
C SER A 61 -3.08 -3.88 8.89
N VAL A 62 -4.14 -4.48 9.42
CA VAL A 62 -5.11 -5.27 8.66
C VAL A 62 -6.00 -4.37 7.81
N PHE A 63 -6.36 -3.19 8.32
CA PHE A 63 -7.06 -2.17 7.53
C PHE A 63 -6.19 -1.68 6.36
N TYR A 64 -4.90 -1.44 6.59
CA TYR A 64 -3.95 -1.12 5.51
C TYR A 64 -3.87 -2.24 4.47
N ALA A 65 -3.84 -3.51 4.91
CA ALA A 65 -3.86 -4.66 4.01
C ALA A 65 -5.11 -4.69 3.11
N TYR A 66 -6.28 -4.49 3.71
CA TYR A 66 -7.55 -4.40 3.00
C TYR A 66 -7.56 -3.24 2.00
N PHE A 67 -7.13 -2.05 2.44
CA PHE A 67 -7.07 -0.87 1.57
C PHE A 67 -6.13 -1.11 0.39
N PHE A 68 -4.92 -1.62 0.64
CA PHE A 68 -3.96 -1.95 -0.41
C PHE A 68 -4.56 -2.93 -1.44
N GLU A 69 -5.20 -4.01 -0.99
CA GLU A 69 -5.78 -4.99 -1.91
C GLU A 69 -6.87 -4.39 -2.79
N GLU A 70 -7.78 -3.60 -2.22
CA GLU A 70 -8.88 -3.00 -2.99
C GLU A 70 -8.35 -1.92 -3.93
N PHE A 71 -7.42 -1.08 -3.46
CA PHE A 71 -6.79 -0.04 -4.27
C PHE A 71 -5.98 -0.65 -5.43
N TRP A 72 -5.16 -1.65 -5.15
CA TRP A 72 -4.36 -2.34 -6.16
C TRP A 72 -5.23 -3.00 -7.22
N LYS A 73 -6.34 -3.65 -6.83
CA LYS A 73 -7.29 -4.24 -7.80
C LYS A 73 -7.96 -3.21 -8.70
N ALA A 74 -8.16 -1.99 -8.21
CA ALA A 74 -8.87 -0.94 -8.94
C ALA A 74 -7.94 -0.08 -9.80
N HIS A 75 -6.67 0.07 -9.40
CA HIS A 75 -5.76 1.09 -9.92
C HIS A 75 -4.39 0.55 -10.35
N SER A 76 -4.20 -0.77 -10.44
CA SER A 76 -2.91 -1.39 -10.82
C SER A 76 -2.36 -0.87 -12.15
N ASP A 77 -3.26 -0.53 -13.07
CA ASP A 77 -2.91 -0.15 -14.44
C ASP A 77 -2.34 1.27 -14.53
N ASP A 78 -2.64 2.13 -13.54
CA ASP A 78 -2.29 3.55 -13.53
C ASP A 78 -1.37 3.96 -12.36
N TRP A 79 -1.18 3.08 -11.37
CA TRP A 79 -0.44 3.40 -10.14
C TRP A 79 0.68 2.42 -9.85
N ILE A 80 1.80 2.97 -9.38
CA ILE A 80 2.84 2.21 -8.67
C ILE A 80 2.62 2.41 -7.18
N VAL A 81 2.50 1.30 -6.43
CA VAL A 81 2.34 1.35 -4.98
C VAL A 81 3.65 0.93 -4.30
N VAL A 82 4.20 1.80 -3.46
CA VAL A 82 5.35 1.50 -2.61
C VAL A 82 4.87 1.35 -1.18
N ALA A 83 4.94 0.12 -0.65
CA ALA A 83 4.66 -0.17 0.74
C ALA A 83 5.97 -0.22 1.53
N ALA A 84 6.03 0.39 2.71
CA ALA A 84 7.21 0.36 3.56
C ALA A 84 6.83 0.15 5.03
N SER A 85 7.71 -0.50 5.79
CA SER A 85 7.62 -0.57 7.25
C SER A 85 8.80 0.08 7.92
N TYR A 86 8.49 0.70 9.05
CA TYR A 86 9.42 1.47 9.86
C TYR A 86 9.55 0.85 11.24
N ASP A 87 10.73 0.97 11.82
CA ASP A 87 10.93 0.58 13.21
C ASP A 87 10.44 1.65 14.20
N LYS A 88 10.55 1.33 15.49
CA LYS A 88 10.18 2.25 16.58
C LYS A 88 11.00 3.55 16.62
N ASN A 89 12.15 3.58 15.93
CA ASN A 89 13.03 4.74 15.83
C ASN A 89 12.73 5.56 14.56
N GLY A 90 11.80 5.11 13.72
CA GLY A 90 11.46 5.75 12.46
C GLY A 90 12.36 5.38 11.29
N ALA A 91 13.23 4.37 11.43
CA ALA A 91 14.05 3.89 10.33
C ALA A 91 13.24 2.93 9.44
N ALA A 92 13.27 3.13 8.12
CA ALA A 92 12.75 2.13 7.19
C ALA A 92 13.49 0.80 7.40
N THR A 93 12.77 -0.31 7.32
CA THR A 93 13.33 -1.66 7.54
C THR A 93 13.05 -2.58 6.38
N GLN A 94 11.88 -2.46 5.78
CA GLN A 94 11.46 -3.27 4.64
C GLN A 94 10.60 -2.42 3.70
N PHE A 95 10.66 -2.70 2.41
CA PHE A 95 9.70 -2.16 1.46
C PHE A 95 9.40 -3.15 0.34
N ALA A 96 8.27 -2.92 -0.33
CA ALA A 96 7.86 -3.62 -1.52
C ALA A 96 7.32 -2.65 -2.57
N VAL A 97 7.68 -2.86 -3.83
CA VAL A 97 7.21 -2.07 -4.97
C VAL A 97 6.26 -2.93 -5.81
N PHE A 98 5.05 -2.44 -5.99
CA PHE A 98 3.99 -3.08 -6.78
C PHE A 98 3.73 -2.24 -8.02
N GLU A 99 3.91 -2.84 -9.19
CA GLU A 99 3.73 -2.25 -10.52
C GLU A 99 3.13 -3.34 -11.42
N ASP A 100 2.11 -3.00 -12.22
CA ASP A 100 1.42 -4.00 -13.04
C ASP A 100 2.35 -4.57 -14.13
N GLY A 101 2.24 -5.87 -14.37
CA GLY A 101 3.13 -6.58 -15.30
C GLY A 101 4.58 -6.71 -14.85
N VAL A 102 4.98 -6.17 -13.69
CA VAL A 102 6.35 -6.23 -13.15
C VAL A 102 6.39 -7.12 -11.92
N GLU A 103 7.44 -7.94 -11.81
CA GLU A 103 7.65 -8.75 -10.61
C GLU A 103 7.85 -7.86 -9.38
N THR A 104 7.06 -8.11 -8.32
CA THR A 104 7.13 -7.32 -7.09
C THR A 104 8.54 -7.34 -6.50
N THR A 105 9.19 -6.18 -6.49
CA THR A 105 10.48 -6.02 -5.82
C THR A 105 10.27 -5.97 -4.31
N ARG A 106 10.99 -6.80 -3.55
CA ARG A 106 10.92 -6.85 -2.09
C ARG A 106 12.30 -6.71 -1.48
N VAL A 107 12.44 -5.81 -0.52
CA VAL A 107 13.68 -5.60 0.24
C VAL A 107 13.37 -5.76 1.73
N THR A 108 14.06 -6.69 2.38
CA THR A 108 13.81 -7.09 3.79
C THR A 108 14.82 -6.51 4.78
N TYR A 109 15.85 -5.81 4.29
CA TYR A 109 16.87 -5.09 5.06
C TYR A 109 17.16 -3.76 4.35
N ALA A 110 16.14 -2.92 4.26
CA ALA A 110 16.28 -1.59 3.68
C ALA A 110 16.79 -0.61 4.74
N ASP A 111 17.62 0.34 4.31
CA ASP A 111 17.80 1.60 5.00
C ASP A 111 17.02 2.71 4.28
N GLU A 112 16.98 3.89 4.90
CA GLU A 112 16.26 5.04 4.36
C GLU A 112 16.84 5.48 3.00
N ASP A 113 18.16 5.45 2.84
CA ASP A 113 18.83 5.82 1.59
C ASP A 113 18.43 4.90 0.42
N THR A 114 18.30 3.60 0.68
CA THR A 114 17.85 2.61 -0.31
C THR A 114 16.42 2.91 -0.75
N LEU A 115 15.51 3.16 0.21
CA LEU A 115 14.12 3.50 -0.11
C LEU A 115 14.03 4.81 -0.92
N LEU A 116 14.77 5.85 -0.52
CA LEU A 116 14.79 7.14 -1.22
C LEU A 116 15.36 7.02 -2.64
N THR A 117 16.39 6.19 -2.82
CA THR A 117 16.98 5.93 -4.14
C THR A 117 15.96 5.27 -5.07
N VAL A 118 15.21 4.28 -4.57
CA VAL A 118 14.14 3.62 -5.33
C VAL A 118 13.03 4.60 -5.68
N LEU A 119 12.54 5.38 -4.71
CA LEU A 119 11.50 6.38 -4.95
C LEU A 119 11.92 7.41 -6.00
N SER A 120 13.15 7.91 -5.92
CA SER A 120 13.71 8.86 -6.89
C SER A 120 13.82 8.24 -8.29
N GLY A 121 14.22 6.97 -8.37
CA GLY A 121 14.27 6.22 -9.63
C GLY A 121 12.90 6.05 -10.28
N LEU A 122 11.88 5.71 -9.48
CA LEU A 122 10.50 5.57 -9.95
C LEU A 122 9.92 6.91 -10.42
N GLN A 123 10.16 8.00 -9.68
CA GLN A 123 9.75 9.34 -10.09
C GLN A 123 10.36 9.74 -11.43
N HIS A 124 11.66 9.45 -11.64
CA HIS A 124 12.33 9.73 -12.90
C HIS A 124 11.78 8.90 -14.07
N GLN A 125 11.44 7.64 -13.84
CA GLN A 125 10.78 6.77 -14.82
C GLN A 125 9.42 7.33 -15.25
N LEU A 126 8.58 7.72 -14.28
CA LEU A 126 7.26 8.28 -14.55
C LEU A 126 7.35 9.62 -15.29
N GLY A 127 8.31 10.47 -14.93
CA GLY A 127 8.56 11.74 -15.63
C GLY A 127 8.87 11.55 -17.11
N LYS A 128 9.73 10.58 -17.44
CA LYS A 128 10.06 10.24 -18.84
C LYS A 128 8.86 9.71 -19.62
N LEU A 129 8.06 8.83 -19.01
CA LEU A 129 6.87 8.28 -19.65
C LEU A 129 5.84 9.38 -19.99
N ALA A 130 5.71 10.39 -19.12
CA ALA A 130 4.86 11.53 -19.38
C ALA A 130 5.38 12.39 -20.55
N GLU A 131 6.69 12.63 -20.63
CA GLU A 131 7.32 13.38 -21.74
C GLU A 131 7.17 12.67 -23.10
N ASP A 132 7.36 11.34 -23.13
CA ASP A 132 7.24 10.53 -24.36
C ASP A 132 5.79 10.50 -24.90
N GLN A 133 4.79 10.54 -24.01
CA GLN A 133 3.37 10.62 -24.39
C GLN A 133 2.98 12.00 -24.94
N ASP A 134 3.57 13.08 -24.43
CA ASP A 134 3.32 14.45 -24.91
C ASP A 134 3.99 14.70 -26.29
N GLY A 135 5.18 14.12 -26.51
CA GLY A 135 5.94 14.25 -27.76
C GLY A 135 5.42 13.44 -28.96
N THR A 136 4.40 12.60 -28.79
CA THR A 136 3.84 11.77 -29.89
C THR A 136 2.60 12.41 -30.54
N SER A 137 2.29 13.67 -30.20
CA SER A 137 1.17 14.44 -30.76
C SER A 137 1.63 15.43 -31.84
N GLU A 138 2.18 14.94 -32.97
CA GLU A 138 2.37 15.73 -34.21
C GLU A 138 1.88 14.98 -35.46
#